data_AF-A0A9W8B6L5-F1
#
_entry.id   AF-A0A9W8B6L5-F1
#
_cell.length_a   1.000
_cell.length_b   1.000
_cell.length_c   1.000
_cell.angle_alpha   90.00
_cell.angle_beta   90.00
_cell.angle_gamma   90.00
#
_symmetry.space_group_name_H-M   'P 1'
#
loop_
_entity.id
_entity.type
_entity.pdbx_description
1 polymer ?
#
loop_
_entity_poly.entity_id
_entity_poly.type
_entity_poly.pdbx_seq_one_letter_code
_entity_poly.pdbx_strand_id
1 'polypeptide(L)'
;MANDGNKLSSKLTLNDMDVRGKRVLVRVDFNVPFQNGQISNNQRIVAAVPTIQHTLDNGAAAVVLMSHLGRPNGQVVAKYSLKPVADELGKLLKRPVEFLSDCVGAGVEAACAADRATGGKVILLENLRFHAEEEGSAKDSAGNKVKASPEAVAAFRASLSKLGDVYVNDAFGTAHR
;
A
#
# COMPACT_ATOMS: atom_id res chain seq x y z
N MET A 1 -37.96 -12.53 -10.83
CA MET A 1 -37.43 -11.81 -9.65
C MET A 1 -36.07 -12.39 -9.36
N ALA A 2 -34.99 -11.71 -9.76
CA ALA A 2 -33.65 -12.17 -9.46
C ALA A 2 -33.40 -11.95 -7.97
N ASN A 3 -33.12 -13.03 -7.27
CA ASN A 3 -32.77 -13.03 -5.86
C ASN A 3 -31.44 -12.25 -5.75
N ASP A 4 -31.51 -11.02 -5.24
CA ASP A 4 -30.37 -10.11 -5.07
C ASP A 4 -29.52 -10.61 -3.90
N GLY A 5 -28.87 -11.77 -4.11
CA GLY A 5 -28.04 -12.46 -3.14
C GLY A 5 -26.99 -11.50 -2.57
N ASN A 6 -26.85 -11.53 -1.25
CA ASN A 6 -26.03 -10.62 -0.44
C ASN A 6 -24.72 -10.20 -1.15
N LYS A 7 -24.70 -8.97 -1.72
CA LYS A 7 -23.63 -8.48 -2.62
C LYS A 7 -22.27 -8.32 -1.95
N LEU A 8 -22.21 -8.37 -0.62
CA LEU A 8 -20.97 -8.32 0.16
C LEU A 8 -20.27 -9.68 0.23
N SER A 9 -21.02 -10.78 0.28
CA SER A 9 -20.45 -12.14 0.36
C SER A 9 -20.03 -12.71 -1.00
N SER A 10 -20.21 -11.97 -2.09
CA SER A 10 -19.89 -12.40 -3.46
C SER A 10 -18.63 -11.73 -4.06
N LYS A 11 -17.78 -11.13 -3.23
CA LYS A 11 -16.52 -10.51 -3.68
C LYS A 11 -15.43 -11.57 -3.73
N LEU A 12 -14.59 -11.50 -4.78
CA LEU A 12 -13.35 -12.29 -4.84
C LEU A 12 -12.48 -11.96 -3.63
N THR A 13 -11.94 -13.00 -3.03
CA THR A 13 -11.00 -12.92 -1.91
C THR A 13 -9.61 -13.36 -2.38
N LEU A 14 -8.59 -13.08 -1.56
CA LEU A 14 -7.23 -13.54 -1.83
C LEU A 14 -7.16 -15.08 -2.00
N ASN A 15 -7.99 -15.83 -1.28
CA ASN A 15 -8.05 -17.29 -1.38
C ASN A 15 -8.53 -17.79 -2.75
N ASP A 16 -9.21 -16.95 -3.52
CA ASP A 16 -9.73 -17.28 -4.85
C ASP A 16 -8.73 -16.98 -5.98
N MET A 17 -7.55 -16.44 -5.65
CA MET A 17 -6.59 -15.91 -6.62
C MET A 17 -5.32 -16.76 -6.68
N ASP A 18 -4.89 -17.12 -7.90
CA ASP A 18 -3.54 -17.66 -8.11
C ASP A 18 -2.52 -16.52 -8.10
N VAL A 19 -1.67 -16.49 -7.08
CA VAL A 19 -0.61 -15.49 -6.91
C VAL A 19 0.77 -16.02 -7.32
N ARG A 20 0.88 -17.29 -7.71
CA ARG A 20 2.18 -17.93 -7.95
C ARG A 20 2.95 -17.24 -9.07
N GLY A 21 4.19 -16.85 -8.79
CA GLY A 21 5.07 -16.13 -9.72
C GLY A 21 4.60 -14.70 -10.05
N LYS A 22 3.53 -14.20 -9.41
CA LYS A 22 3.00 -12.86 -9.63
C LYS A 22 3.55 -11.86 -8.61
N ARG A 23 3.61 -10.59 -9.01
CA ARG A 23 3.75 -9.46 -8.09
C ARG A 23 2.37 -9.08 -7.58
N VAL A 24 2.21 -9.03 -6.27
CA VAL A 24 0.93 -8.72 -5.64
C VAL A 24 1.01 -7.33 -5.03
N LEU A 25 0.27 -6.38 -5.59
CA LEU A 25 0.12 -5.05 -5.01
C LEU A 25 -0.98 -5.11 -3.94
N VAL A 26 -0.63 -4.86 -2.69
CA VAL A 26 -1.55 -4.93 -1.55
C VAL A 26 -1.74 -3.56 -0.94
N ARG A 27 -2.98 -3.07 -0.91
CA ARG A 27 -3.36 -1.91 -0.09
C ARG A 27 -3.61 -2.39 1.34
N VAL A 28 -2.81 -1.89 2.28
CA VAL A 28 -2.91 -2.22 3.71
C VAL A 28 -3.20 -0.96 4.53
N ASP A 29 -3.73 -1.12 5.74
CA ASP A 29 -3.97 -0.01 6.66
C ASP A 29 -2.84 0.08 7.70
N PHE A 30 -1.82 0.89 7.42
CA PHE A 30 -0.70 1.15 8.34
C PHE A 30 -0.79 2.54 9.00
N ASN A 31 -2.00 3.08 9.13
CA ASN A 31 -2.22 4.33 9.85
C ASN A 31 -2.17 4.10 11.38
N VAL A 32 -0.96 3.90 11.89
CA VAL A 32 -0.67 3.60 13.30
C VAL A 32 -0.35 4.86 14.11
N PRO A 33 -0.66 4.87 15.42
CA PRO A 33 -0.27 5.97 16.29
C PRO A 33 1.22 5.94 16.61
N PHE A 34 1.79 7.14 16.77
CA PHE A 34 3.16 7.34 17.21
C PHE A 34 3.20 8.09 18.54
N GLN A 35 4.17 7.76 19.39
CA GLN A 35 4.52 8.49 20.60
C GLN A 35 6.04 8.62 20.68
N ASN A 36 6.54 9.84 20.87
CA ASN A 36 7.99 10.12 20.95
C ASN A 36 8.81 9.56 19.77
N GLY A 37 8.25 9.64 18.56
CA GLY A 37 8.91 9.14 17.34
C GLY A 37 8.88 7.62 17.15
N GLN A 38 8.20 6.88 18.02
CA GLN A 38 8.06 5.43 17.94
C GLN A 38 6.60 5.01 17.76
N ILE A 39 6.37 3.87 17.12
CA ILE A 39 5.02 3.29 16.97
C ILE A 39 4.53 2.88 18.36
N SER A 40 3.43 3.47 18.84
CA SER A 40 2.89 3.18 20.17
C SER A 40 1.88 2.03 20.19
N ASN A 41 1.29 1.70 19.04
CA ASN A 41 0.44 0.52 18.86
C ASN A 41 0.62 -0.03 17.43
N ASN A 42 1.14 -1.25 17.32
CA ASN A 42 1.42 -1.92 16.05
C ASN A 42 0.31 -2.89 15.59
N GLN A 43 -0.86 -2.93 16.24
CA GLN A 43 -1.94 -3.87 15.94
C GLN A 43 -2.35 -3.88 14.45
N ARG A 44 -2.37 -2.71 13.80
CA ARG A 44 -2.70 -2.62 12.38
C ARG A 44 -1.62 -3.24 11.47
N ILE A 45 -0.36 -3.18 11.90
CA ILE A 45 0.75 -3.82 11.19
C ILE A 45 0.64 -5.34 11.35
N VAL A 46 0.40 -5.80 12.59
CA VAL A 46 0.17 -7.22 12.90
C VAL A 46 -1.02 -7.79 12.11
N ALA A 47 -2.10 -7.02 11.95
CA ALA A 47 -3.29 -7.45 11.23
C ALA A 47 -3.05 -7.74 9.73
N ALA A 48 -2.06 -7.11 9.10
CA ALA A 48 -1.71 -7.35 7.69
C ALA A 48 -0.76 -8.55 7.50
N VAL A 49 -0.10 -9.02 8.57
CA VAL A 49 0.88 -10.13 8.50
C VAL A 49 0.27 -11.40 7.89
N PRO A 50 -0.95 -11.84 8.25
CA PRO A 50 -1.57 -13.02 7.63
C PRO A 50 -1.73 -12.90 6.11
N THR A 51 -2.18 -11.74 5.61
CA THR A 51 -2.33 -11.47 4.17
C THR A 51 -0.99 -11.54 3.46
N ILE A 52 0.05 -10.92 4.04
CA ILE A 52 1.40 -10.93 3.49
C ILE A 52 1.97 -12.35 3.46
N GLN A 53 1.88 -13.07 4.58
CA GLN A 53 2.41 -14.42 4.72
C GLN A 53 1.68 -15.39 3.78
N HIS A 54 0.35 -15.34 3.71
CA HIS A 54 -0.42 -16.15 2.78
C HIS A 54 0.01 -15.92 1.32
N THR A 55 0.21 -14.65 0.94
CA THR A 55 0.66 -14.31 -0.42
C THR A 55 2.04 -14.90 -0.74
N LEU A 56 2.95 -14.84 0.23
CA LEU A 56 4.30 -15.40 0.11
C LEU A 56 4.28 -16.93 0.05
N ASP A 57 3.53 -17.57 0.94
CA ASP A 57 3.43 -19.04 1.05
C ASP A 57 2.82 -19.66 -0.20
N ASN A 58 1.97 -18.91 -0.92
CA ASN A 58 1.39 -19.31 -2.20
C ASN A 58 2.30 -18.98 -3.41
N GLY A 59 3.55 -18.59 -3.17
CA GLY A 59 4.59 -18.51 -4.19
C GLY A 59 4.59 -17.22 -4.99
N ALA A 60 4.07 -16.11 -4.45
CA ALA A 60 4.21 -14.80 -5.09
C ALA A 60 5.67 -14.44 -5.34
N ALA A 61 5.96 -13.86 -6.51
CA ALA A 61 7.28 -13.35 -6.83
C ALA A 61 7.66 -12.15 -5.95
N ALA A 62 6.68 -11.28 -5.65
CA ALA A 62 6.84 -10.16 -4.72
C ALA A 62 5.51 -9.74 -4.11
N VAL A 63 5.57 -9.16 -2.91
CA VAL A 63 4.48 -8.46 -2.23
C VAL A 63 4.84 -6.99 -2.14
N VAL A 64 4.14 -6.14 -2.89
CA VAL A 64 4.31 -4.69 -2.89
C VAL A 64 3.22 -4.07 -2.03
N LEU A 65 3.61 -3.46 -0.92
CA LEU A 65 2.71 -2.88 0.05
C LEU A 65 2.59 -1.38 -0.16
N MET A 66 1.36 -0.90 -0.20
CA MET A 66 1.07 0.53 -0.28
C MET A 66 0.09 0.93 0.83
N SER A 67 0.33 2.08 1.45
CA SER A 67 -0.48 2.55 2.57
C SER A 67 -0.41 4.06 2.72
N HIS A 68 -1.06 4.58 3.76
CA HIS A 68 -0.94 5.96 4.16
C HIS A 68 -0.72 6.06 5.67
N LEU A 69 -0.17 7.18 6.10
CA LEU A 69 -0.01 7.52 7.51
C LEU A 69 -0.44 8.97 7.75
N GLY A 70 -1.35 9.19 8.69
CA GLY A 70 -1.81 10.52 9.07
C GLY A 70 -2.47 11.32 7.94
N ARG A 71 -2.25 12.64 7.99
CA ARG A 71 -2.83 13.63 7.07
C ARG A 71 -1.77 14.61 6.57
N PRO A 72 -0.84 14.16 5.70
CA PRO A 72 0.15 15.02 5.07
C PRO A 72 -0.46 16.04 4.08
N ASN A 73 -1.69 15.84 3.61
CA ASN A 73 -2.40 16.72 2.68
C ASN A 73 -1.65 16.96 1.35
N GLY A 74 -1.08 15.91 0.75
CA GLY A 74 -0.38 15.98 -0.54
C GLY A 74 1.02 16.61 -0.45
N GLN A 75 1.67 16.51 0.71
CA GLN A 75 3.01 17.05 0.94
C GLN A 75 3.90 16.02 1.63
N VAL A 76 5.19 15.99 1.29
CA VAL A 76 6.16 15.14 1.97
C VAL A 76 6.43 15.70 3.37
N VAL A 77 6.07 14.95 4.41
CA VAL A 77 6.26 15.35 5.80
C VAL A 77 6.93 14.21 6.57
N ALA A 78 8.17 14.44 7.05
CA ALA A 78 9.00 13.40 7.68
C ALA A 78 8.29 12.61 8.80
N LYS A 79 7.47 13.27 9.63
CA LYS A 79 6.71 12.61 10.71
C LYS A 79 5.65 11.60 10.25
N TYR A 80 5.30 11.64 8.96
CA TYR A 80 4.31 10.77 8.33
C TYR A 80 4.97 9.78 7.35
N SER A 81 6.30 9.62 7.37
CA SER A 81 6.97 8.58 6.60
C SER A 81 6.60 7.18 7.13
N LEU A 82 6.46 6.22 6.22
CA LEU A 82 6.23 4.82 6.53
C LEU A 82 7.52 4.04 6.83
N LYS A 83 8.70 4.67 6.78
CA LYS A 83 9.97 4.00 7.07
C LYS A 83 9.99 3.25 8.42
N PRO A 84 9.50 3.81 9.55
CA PRO A 84 9.46 3.08 10.82
C PRO A 84 8.52 1.85 10.77
N VAL A 85 7.48 1.90 9.92
CA VAL A 85 6.56 0.77 9.71
C VAL A 85 7.25 -0.36 8.95
N ALA A 86 8.08 -0.05 7.95
CA ALA A 86 8.90 -1.08 7.27
C ALA A 86 9.80 -1.82 8.26
N ASP A 87 10.44 -1.08 9.17
CA ASP A 87 11.35 -1.65 10.18
C ASP A 87 10.60 -2.56 11.16
N GLU A 88 9.42 -2.14 11.62
CA GLU A 88 8.58 -2.95 12.50
C GLU A 88 8.02 -4.19 11.79
N LEU A 89 7.56 -4.04 10.54
CA LEU A 89 7.06 -5.15 9.73
C LEU A 89 8.16 -6.19 9.47
N GLY A 90 9.40 -5.75 9.22
CA GLY A 90 10.53 -6.65 9.03
C GLY A 90 10.81 -7.53 10.25
N LYS A 91 10.66 -6.98 11.47
CA LYS A 91 10.76 -7.78 12.71
C LYS A 91 9.64 -8.81 12.82
N LEU A 92 8.40 -8.40 12.54
CA LEU A 92 7.22 -9.28 12.62
C LEU A 92 7.29 -10.43 11.63
N LEU A 93 7.70 -10.16 10.39
CA LEU A 93 7.87 -11.15 9.34
C LEU A 93 9.18 -11.93 9.45
N LYS A 94 10.10 -11.52 10.35
CA LYS A 94 11.46 -12.06 10.48
C LYS A 94 12.21 -12.11 9.15
N ARG A 95 12.04 -11.07 8.33
CA ARG A 95 12.64 -10.97 7.01
C ARG A 95 12.87 -9.52 6.60
N PRO A 96 13.76 -9.25 5.63
CA PRO A 96 13.93 -7.91 5.08
C PRO A 96 12.64 -7.39 4.44
N VAL A 97 12.32 -6.13 4.72
CA VAL A 97 11.32 -5.35 4.00
C VAL A 97 12.06 -4.21 3.32
N GLU A 98 12.07 -4.20 2.00
CA GLU A 98 12.67 -3.14 1.21
C GLU A 98 11.76 -1.91 1.27
N PHE A 99 12.29 -0.78 1.71
CA PHE A 99 11.54 0.47 1.76
C PHE A 99 11.94 1.37 0.59
N LEU A 100 10.95 1.83 -0.18
CA LEU A 100 11.16 2.80 -1.25
C LEU A 100 10.72 4.18 -0.76
N SER A 101 11.54 5.21 -1.00
CA SER A 101 11.29 6.58 -0.55
C SER A 101 10.20 7.33 -1.33
N ASP A 102 9.56 6.66 -2.29
CA ASP A 102 8.41 7.13 -3.04
C ASP A 102 7.48 5.93 -3.33
N CYS A 103 6.29 6.20 -3.85
CA CYS A 103 5.28 5.18 -4.17
C CYS A 103 4.95 5.07 -5.66
N VAL A 104 5.46 5.98 -6.49
CA VAL A 104 5.25 6.02 -7.94
C VAL A 104 6.51 6.47 -8.67
N GLY A 105 6.48 6.43 -10.00
CA GLY A 105 7.56 6.91 -10.87
C GLY A 105 8.55 5.83 -11.29
N ALA A 106 9.39 6.17 -12.27
CA ALA A 106 10.23 5.18 -12.97
C ALA A 106 11.17 4.39 -12.04
N GLY A 107 11.72 5.02 -11.00
CA GLY A 107 12.57 4.35 -10.03
C GLY A 107 11.82 3.29 -9.21
N VAL A 108 10.61 3.61 -8.75
CA VAL A 108 9.73 2.69 -8.01
C VAL A 108 9.26 1.55 -8.93
N GLU A 109 8.85 1.89 -10.16
CA GLU A 109 8.44 0.92 -11.16
C GLU A 109 9.57 -0.09 -11.47
N ALA A 110 10.80 0.40 -11.64
CA ALA A 110 11.97 -0.44 -11.88
C ALA A 110 12.30 -1.33 -10.68
N ALA A 111 12.30 -0.78 -9.46
CA ALA A 111 12.56 -1.55 -8.24
C ALA A 111 11.54 -2.69 -8.04
N CYS A 112 10.25 -2.40 -8.26
CA CYS A 112 9.17 -3.39 -8.16
C CYS A 112 9.16 -4.40 -9.32
N ALA A 113 9.79 -4.10 -10.46
CA ALA A 113 9.94 -5.03 -11.58
C ALA A 113 11.19 -5.92 -11.45
N ALA A 114 12.17 -5.53 -10.64
CA ALA A 114 13.47 -6.16 -10.56
C ALA A 114 13.44 -7.52 -9.84
N ASP A 115 14.00 -8.51 -10.53
CA ASP A 115 14.31 -9.84 -10.01
C ASP A 115 13.08 -10.65 -9.55
N ARG A 116 12.42 -11.28 -10.54
CA ARG A 116 11.36 -12.27 -10.32
C ARG A 116 11.91 -13.65 -9.91
N ALA A 117 13.23 -13.85 -9.98
CA ALA A 117 13.86 -15.15 -9.85
C ALA A 117 14.15 -15.52 -8.39
N THR A 118 14.34 -14.54 -7.50
CA THR A 118 14.63 -14.81 -6.07
C THR A 118 13.40 -15.08 -5.20
N GLY A 119 12.18 -14.84 -5.70
CA GLY A 119 10.91 -15.15 -5.02
C GLY A 119 10.65 -14.41 -3.71
N GLY A 120 9.38 -14.10 -3.43
CA GLY A 120 8.93 -13.63 -2.12
C GLY A 120 9.53 -12.33 -1.59
N LYS A 121 9.97 -11.38 -2.43
CA LYS A 121 10.38 -10.05 -1.93
C LYS A 121 9.20 -9.34 -1.25
N VAL A 122 9.47 -8.56 -0.21
CA VAL A 122 8.48 -7.69 0.43
C VAL A 122 8.97 -6.25 0.32
N ILE A 123 8.16 -5.41 -0.31
CA ILE A 123 8.48 -4.00 -0.58
C ILE A 123 7.41 -3.15 0.10
N LEU A 124 7.80 -2.14 0.88
CA LEU A 124 6.89 -1.10 1.37
C LEU A 124 7.19 0.21 0.65
N LEU A 125 6.18 0.73 -0.04
CA LEU A 125 6.21 2.05 -0.65
C LEU A 125 6.05 3.15 0.40
N GLU A 126 6.53 4.35 0.09
CA GLU A 126 6.27 5.53 0.92
C GLU A 126 4.77 5.92 0.93
N ASN A 127 4.41 6.76 1.89
CA ASN A 127 3.06 7.25 2.16
C ASN A 127 2.38 7.83 0.92
N LEU A 128 1.32 7.16 0.47
CA LEU A 128 0.55 7.56 -0.72
C LEU A 128 -0.03 8.97 -0.61
N ARG A 129 -0.36 9.44 0.60
CA ARG A 129 -0.92 10.79 0.81
C ARG A 129 0.13 11.90 0.73
N PHE A 130 1.41 11.57 0.52
CA PHE A 130 2.40 12.58 0.09
C PHE A 130 2.09 13.09 -1.32
N HIS A 131 1.34 12.34 -2.11
CA HIS A 131 0.84 12.72 -3.43
C HIS A 131 -0.61 13.20 -3.31
N ALA A 132 -0.90 14.38 -3.85
CA ALA A 132 -2.25 14.97 -3.80
C ALA A 132 -3.27 14.12 -4.57
N GLU A 133 -2.78 13.36 -5.54
CA GLU A 133 -3.50 12.51 -6.47
C GLU A 133 -4.22 11.34 -5.78
N GLU A 134 -3.71 10.90 -4.62
CA GLU A 134 -4.34 9.84 -3.80
C GLU A 134 -5.69 10.30 -3.23
N GLU A 135 -5.77 11.51 -2.66
CA GLU A 135 -7.02 12.07 -2.10
C GLU A 135 -7.74 13.00 -3.08
N GLY A 136 -7.22 13.16 -4.30
CA GLY A 136 -7.67 14.09 -5.32
C GLY A 136 -7.51 15.57 -4.96
N SER A 137 -6.81 15.88 -3.86
CA SER A 137 -6.55 17.24 -3.41
C SER A 137 -5.45 17.34 -2.36
N ALA A 138 -4.86 18.52 -2.25
CA ALA A 138 -3.87 18.92 -1.25
C ALA A 138 -4.31 20.19 -0.52
N LYS A 139 -3.51 20.64 0.45
CA LYS A 139 -3.59 21.99 1.02
C LYS A 139 -2.41 22.84 0.56
N ASP A 140 -2.69 24.09 0.17
CA ASP A 140 -1.64 25.08 -0.08
C ASP A 140 -1.05 25.64 1.23
N SER A 141 -0.07 26.55 1.13
CA SER A 141 0.57 27.19 2.28
C SER A 141 -0.39 28.05 3.13
N ALA A 142 -1.52 28.49 2.57
CA ALA A 142 -2.58 29.21 3.26
C ALA A 142 -3.66 28.27 3.84
N GLY A 143 -3.53 26.95 3.63
CA GLY A 143 -4.46 25.94 4.09
C GLY A 143 -5.69 25.74 3.20
N ASN A 144 -5.74 26.37 2.02
CA ASN A 144 -6.84 26.20 1.08
C ASN A 144 -6.74 24.86 0.36
N LYS A 145 -7.90 24.29 0.01
CA LYS A 145 -7.97 23.03 -0.74
C LYS A 145 -7.65 23.28 -2.22
N VAL A 146 -6.63 22.60 -2.73
CA VAL A 146 -6.25 22.61 -4.14
C VAL A 146 -6.54 21.23 -4.72
N LYS A 147 -7.29 21.15 -5.82
CA LYS A 147 -7.60 19.86 -6.47
C LYS A 147 -6.42 19.41 -7.34
N ALA A 148 -6.13 18.11 -7.31
CA ALA A 148 -5.25 17.51 -8.31
C ALA A 148 -5.96 17.50 -9.67
N SER A 149 -5.21 17.68 -10.77
CA SER A 149 -5.80 17.62 -12.10
C SER A 149 -6.21 16.17 -12.43
N PRO A 150 -7.27 15.95 -13.24
CA PRO A 150 -7.65 14.61 -13.67
C PRO A 150 -6.51 13.84 -14.34
N GLU A 151 -5.67 14.52 -15.10
CA GLU A 151 -4.51 13.95 -15.80
C GLU A 151 -3.43 13.49 -14.82
N ALA A 152 -3.15 14.29 -13.79
CA ALA A 152 -2.21 13.93 -12.73
C ALA A 152 -2.71 12.70 -11.94
N VAL A 153 -4.00 12.67 -11.59
CA VAL A 153 -4.63 11.51 -10.93
C VAL A 153 -4.55 10.27 -11.81
N ALA A 154 -4.80 10.40 -13.12
CA ALA A 154 -4.69 9.29 -14.06
C ALA A 154 -3.25 8.76 -14.15
N ALA A 155 -2.25 9.65 -14.22
CA ALA A 155 -0.83 9.28 -14.25
C ALA A 155 -0.40 8.57 -12.95
N PHE A 156 -0.82 9.07 -11.79
CA PHE A 156 -0.55 8.44 -10.49
C PHE A 156 -1.10 7.01 -10.41
N ARG A 157 -2.38 6.83 -10.80
CA ARG A 157 -3.04 5.51 -10.85
C ARG A 157 -2.35 4.57 -11.84
N ALA A 158 -1.95 5.08 -13.00
CA ALA A 158 -1.24 4.30 -14.01
C ALA A 158 0.12 3.81 -13.48
N SER A 159 0.85 4.64 -12.73
CA SER A 159 2.11 4.24 -12.12
C SER A 159 1.91 3.16 -11.05
N LEU A 160 0.95 3.34 -10.11
CA LEU A 160 0.61 2.31 -9.11
C LEU A 160 0.21 0.97 -9.75
N SER A 161 -0.56 1.02 -10.84
CA SER A 161 -1.06 -0.18 -11.52
C SER A 161 0.05 -1.04 -12.15
N LYS A 162 1.23 -0.46 -12.43
CA LYS A 162 2.38 -1.21 -12.96
C LYS A 162 3.12 -2.01 -11.89
N LEU A 163 2.89 -1.73 -10.61
CA LEU A 163 3.66 -2.27 -9.49
C LEU A 163 3.26 -3.71 -9.14
N GLY A 164 2.08 -4.16 -9.59
CA GLY A 164 1.60 -5.53 -9.39
C GLY A 164 1.05 -6.12 -10.69
N ASP A 165 0.99 -7.45 -10.75
CA ASP A 165 0.24 -8.19 -11.76
C ASP A 165 -1.19 -8.49 -11.27
N VAL A 166 -1.39 -8.47 -9.95
CA VAL A 166 -2.68 -8.58 -9.25
C VAL A 166 -2.76 -7.57 -8.11
N TYR A 167 -3.98 -7.18 -7.76
CA TYR A 167 -4.27 -6.22 -6.69
C TYR A 167 -5.10 -6.86 -5.58
N VAL A 168 -4.74 -6.59 -4.33
CA VAL A 168 -5.44 -7.02 -3.11
C VAL A 168 -5.72 -5.78 -2.26
N ASN A 169 -6.96 -5.65 -1.76
CA ASN A 169 -7.32 -4.59 -0.81
C ASN A 169 -7.59 -5.20 0.56
N ASP A 170 -6.67 -4.98 1.50
CA ASP A 170 -6.77 -5.39 2.91
C ASP A 170 -6.83 -4.15 3.82
N ALA A 171 -7.43 -3.06 3.32
CA ALA A 171 -7.57 -1.79 4.00
C ALA A 171 -9.05 -1.37 4.08
N PHE A 172 -9.90 -2.22 4.67
CA PHE A 172 -11.35 -1.95 4.77
C PHE A 172 -11.67 -0.59 5.39
N GLY A 173 -10.87 -0.14 6.37
CA GLY A 173 -11.01 1.20 6.98
C GLY A 173 -10.92 2.37 6.00
N THR A 174 -10.35 2.17 4.81
CA THR A 174 -10.23 3.17 3.74
C THR A 174 -11.18 2.91 2.56
N ALA A 175 -11.92 1.79 2.54
CA ALA A 175 -12.78 1.40 1.41
C ALA A 175 -13.99 2.33 1.16
N HIS A 176 -14.29 3.24 2.09
CA HIS A 176 -15.36 4.24 1.97
C HIS A 176 -14.94 5.50 1.20
N ARG A 177 -13.70 5.54 0.67
CA ARG A 177 -13.11 6.67 -0.03
C ARG A 177 -13.00 6.41 -1.52
#